data_AF-A0AAU9X9D5-F1
#
_entry.id   AF-A0AAU9X9D5-F1
#
_cell.length_a   1.000
_cell.length_b   1.000
_cell.length_c   1.000
_cell.angle_alpha   90.00
_cell.angle_beta   90.00
_cell.angle_gamma   90.00
#
_symmetry.space_group_name_H-M   'P 1'
#
loop_
_entity.id
_entity.type
_entity.pdbx_description
1 polymer ?
#
loop_
_entity_poly.entity_id
_entity_poly.type
_entity_poly.pdbx_seq_one_letter_code
_entity_poly.pdbx_strand_id
1 'polypeptide(L)'
;SDIDECATRKTNCSADAVCNNTKGTYNCTCKQGYYGDGNICRLGNISPAVFLSYRSNKSGEVTLHLDSKPISVFCHMGDFGCGDGGWTPIMKINGNKQTFHYHSSFWRDKAEYNLIGGMNGFDSQETKLPTYWNTSFSKVCLGMRVGYQLKFIVINKRASSLYSLIADGQYRKISLGRGTWSTLIGSEASLQPHCNMEGFNALEKNGSSMVRIGIIANQENDCNSCDSRIGFGTGGYPDDSNTCSNEAKHEADDGDKHITAMGYILVK
;
A
#
# COMPACT_ATOMS: atom_id res chain seq x y z
N SER A 1 -15.38 -34.31 -45.63
CA SER A 1 -14.57 -33.15 -45.20
C SER A 1 -15.22 -32.54 -43.99
N ASP A 2 -14.44 -32.11 -43.01
CA ASP A 2 -14.91 -31.36 -41.84
C ASP A 2 -14.72 -29.85 -42.09
N ILE A 3 -15.59 -29.00 -41.57
CA ILE A 3 -15.47 -27.54 -41.68
C ILE A 3 -14.92 -27.03 -40.34
N ASP A 4 -13.90 -26.17 -40.35
CA ASP A 4 -13.40 -25.55 -39.11
C ASP A 4 -14.17 -24.26 -38.82
N GLU A 5 -15.20 -24.34 -37.96
CA GLU A 5 -16.01 -23.17 -37.60
C GLU A 5 -15.19 -22.13 -36.82
N CYS A 6 -14.16 -22.55 -36.07
CA CYS A 6 -13.30 -21.66 -35.31
C CYS A 6 -12.44 -20.77 -36.23
N ALA A 7 -11.92 -21.34 -37.33
CA ALA A 7 -11.13 -20.59 -38.32
C ALA A 7 -11.98 -19.63 -39.16
N THR A 8 -13.26 -19.94 -39.36
CA THR A 8 -14.19 -19.11 -40.16
C THR A 8 -14.86 -17.99 -39.37
N ARG A 9 -14.62 -17.88 -38.05
CA ARG A 9 -15.22 -16.91 -37.11
C ARG A 9 -16.76 -16.90 -37.09
N LYS A 10 -17.42 -17.95 -37.58
CA LYS A 10 -18.87 -18.14 -37.47
C LYS A 10 -19.21 -18.96 -36.23
N THR A 11 -18.78 -18.48 -35.07
CA THR A 11 -19.00 -19.16 -33.77
C THR A 11 -19.78 -18.27 -32.83
N ASN A 12 -20.57 -18.86 -31.94
CA ASN A 12 -21.26 -18.15 -30.86
C ASN A 12 -20.44 -18.11 -29.55
N CYS A 13 -19.15 -18.43 -29.60
CA CYS A 13 -18.29 -18.41 -28.43
C CYS A 13 -18.18 -17.00 -27.84
N SER A 14 -18.11 -16.92 -26.51
CA SER A 14 -17.82 -15.67 -25.80
C SER A 14 -16.45 -15.11 -26.21
N ALA A 15 -16.27 -13.79 -26.14
CA ALA A 15 -14.96 -13.15 -26.27
C ALA A 15 -13.95 -13.65 -25.22
N ASP A 16 -14.45 -14.12 -24.07
CA ASP A 16 -13.69 -14.70 -22.98
C ASP A 16 -13.65 -16.24 -23.04
N ALA A 17 -13.88 -16.85 -24.20
CA ALA A 17 -13.74 -18.29 -24.44
C ALA A 17 -12.67 -18.62 -25.47
N VAL A 18 -12.24 -19.88 -25.47
CA VAL A 18 -11.41 -20.54 -26.48
C VAL A 18 -12.31 -21.46 -27.28
N CYS A 19 -12.24 -21.37 -28.61
CA CYS A 19 -12.97 -22.24 -29.53
C CYS A 19 -12.12 -23.47 -29.88
N ASN A 20 -12.70 -24.66 -29.76
CA ASN A 20 -12.08 -25.93 -30.13
C ASN A 20 -12.91 -26.60 -31.24
N ASN A 21 -12.32 -26.75 -32.43
CA ASN A 21 -12.97 -27.42 -33.54
C ASN A 21 -13.00 -28.95 -33.31
N THR A 22 -14.12 -29.59 -33.63
CA THR A 22 -14.31 -31.03 -33.52
C THR A 22 -14.99 -31.57 -34.78
N LYS A 23 -14.84 -32.87 -35.06
CA LYS A 23 -15.40 -33.41 -36.31
C LYS A 23 -16.93 -33.31 -36.34
N GLY A 24 -17.46 -32.43 -37.20
CA GLY A 24 -18.87 -32.14 -37.38
C GLY A 24 -19.46 -31.06 -36.47
N THR A 25 -18.67 -30.42 -35.59
CA THR A 25 -19.13 -29.35 -34.68
C THR A 25 -17.98 -28.61 -33.99
N TYR A 26 -18.25 -27.61 -33.15
CA TYR A 26 -17.25 -26.95 -32.32
C TYR A 26 -17.72 -26.83 -30.87
N ASN A 27 -16.77 -26.73 -29.95
CA ASN A 27 -17.04 -26.45 -28.55
C ASN A 27 -16.34 -25.17 -28.10
N CYS A 28 -17.01 -24.40 -27.26
CA CYS A 28 -16.45 -23.22 -26.61
C CYS A 28 -16.10 -23.56 -25.15
N THR A 29 -14.92 -23.19 -24.70
CA THR A 29 -14.50 -23.34 -23.30
C THR A 29 -14.03 -22.00 -22.76
N CYS A 30 -14.59 -21.53 -21.64
CA CYS A 30 -14.18 -20.25 -21.06
C CYS A 30 -12.66 -20.23 -20.78
N LYS A 31 -12.03 -19.08 -21.03
CA LYS A 31 -10.64 -18.81 -20.69
C LYS A 31 -10.45 -18.94 -19.18
N GLN A 32 -9.21 -19.18 -18.78
CA GLN A 32 -8.84 -19.30 -17.37
C GLN A 32 -9.34 -18.09 -16.56
N GLY A 33 -10.06 -18.34 -15.45
CA GLY A 33 -10.66 -17.31 -14.61
C GLY A 33 -12.13 -16.98 -14.90
N TYR A 34 -12.68 -17.52 -16.00
CA TYR A 34 -14.07 -17.32 -16.40
C TYR A 34 -14.87 -18.63 -16.36
N TYR A 35 -16.16 -18.53 -16.06
CA TYR A 35 -17.07 -19.66 -15.94
C TYR A 35 -18.35 -19.42 -16.73
N GLY A 36 -18.91 -20.51 -17.22
CA GLY A 36 -20.15 -20.53 -18.00
C GLY A 36 -20.13 -21.65 -19.02
N ASP A 37 -20.99 -21.56 -20.03
CA ASP A 37 -21.18 -22.59 -21.06
C ASP A 37 -20.29 -22.39 -22.30
N GLY A 38 -19.34 -21.45 -22.23
CA GLY A 38 -18.44 -21.10 -23.34
C GLY A 38 -19.03 -20.11 -24.34
N ASN A 39 -20.36 -20.03 -24.47
CA ASN A 39 -21.04 -18.99 -25.24
C ASN A 39 -21.24 -17.73 -24.39
N ILE A 40 -21.49 -17.92 -23.09
CA ILE A 40 -21.54 -16.89 -22.07
C ILE A 40 -20.47 -17.24 -21.03
N CYS A 41 -19.43 -16.43 -20.95
CA CYS A 41 -18.40 -16.54 -19.93
C CYS A 41 -18.49 -15.33 -18.99
N ARG A 42 -18.54 -15.58 -17.68
CA ARG A 42 -18.57 -14.56 -16.63
C ARG A 42 -17.38 -14.79 -15.71
N LEU A 43 -16.80 -13.71 -15.18
CA LEU A 43 -15.94 -13.80 -14.01
C LEU A 43 -16.75 -14.47 -12.90
N GLY A 44 -16.41 -15.71 -12.57
CA GLY A 44 -17.21 -16.50 -11.64
C GLY A 44 -17.06 -15.94 -10.24
N ASN A 45 -18.18 -15.80 -9.52
CA ASN A 45 -18.16 -15.66 -8.06
C ASN A 45 -17.54 -16.92 -7.47
N ILE A 46 -16.25 -16.84 -7.13
CA ILE A 46 -15.46 -17.97 -6.64
C ILE A 46 -15.94 -18.31 -5.23
N SER A 47 -16.24 -19.58 -4.94
CA SER A 47 -16.45 -20.01 -3.55
C SER A 47 -15.17 -19.79 -2.74
N PRO A 48 -15.23 -19.46 -1.44
CA PRO A 48 -14.04 -19.20 -0.64
C PRO A 48 -12.99 -20.33 -0.72
N ALA A 49 -13.42 -21.58 -0.81
CA ALA A 49 -12.54 -22.74 -0.94
C ALA A 49 -11.79 -22.79 -2.29
N VAL A 50 -12.46 -22.46 -3.39
CA VAL A 50 -11.85 -22.43 -4.73
C VAL A 50 -10.94 -21.19 -4.88
N PHE A 51 -11.28 -20.06 -4.25
CA PHE A 51 -10.41 -18.88 -4.20
C PHE A 51 -9.10 -19.19 -3.48
N LEU A 52 -9.15 -19.99 -2.41
CA LEU A 52 -7.98 -20.44 -1.69
C LEU A 52 -7.10 -21.40 -2.51
N SER A 53 -7.67 -22.23 -3.40
CA SER A 53 -6.87 -23.12 -4.27
C SER A 53 -6.15 -22.39 -5.41
N TYR A 54 -6.61 -21.18 -5.80
CA TYR A 54 -5.96 -20.34 -6.82
C TYR A 54 -5.03 -19.28 -6.24
N ARG A 55 -4.90 -19.16 -4.91
CA ARG A 55 -3.93 -18.25 -4.30
C ARG A 55 -2.52 -18.70 -4.68
N SER A 56 -1.88 -17.92 -5.54
CA SER A 56 -0.42 -17.99 -5.69
C SER A 56 0.21 -17.69 -4.35
N ASN A 57 1.00 -18.61 -3.81
CA ASN A 57 1.83 -18.36 -2.63
C ASN A 57 3.16 -17.66 -3.00
N LYS A 58 3.31 -17.26 -4.26
CA LYS A 58 4.49 -16.56 -4.76
C LYS A 58 4.18 -15.09 -4.96
N SER A 59 5.05 -14.24 -4.43
CA SER A 59 5.05 -12.81 -4.73
C SER A 59 5.26 -12.59 -6.23
N GLY A 60 4.60 -11.59 -6.78
CA GLY A 60 4.69 -11.29 -8.21
C GLY A 60 3.71 -10.23 -8.66
N GLU A 61 3.88 -9.80 -9.91
CA GLU A 61 2.91 -8.93 -10.58
C GLU A 61 1.61 -9.70 -10.83
N VAL A 62 0.48 -9.08 -10.47
CA VAL A 62 -0.86 -9.56 -10.77
C VAL A 62 -1.71 -8.40 -11.30
N THR A 63 -2.71 -8.73 -12.10
CA THR A 63 -3.70 -7.75 -12.56
C THR A 63 -4.91 -7.75 -11.62
N LEU A 64 -5.20 -6.61 -10.98
CA LEU A 64 -6.43 -6.39 -10.24
C LEU A 64 -7.43 -5.62 -11.10
N HIS A 65 -8.72 -5.95 -10.97
CA HIS A 65 -9.80 -5.19 -11.60
C HIS A 65 -10.44 -4.29 -10.54
N LEU A 66 -10.12 -3.00 -10.58
CA LEU A 66 -10.67 -1.99 -9.67
C LEU A 66 -11.49 -0.99 -10.50
N ASP A 67 -12.73 -0.72 -10.10
CA ASP A 67 -13.69 0.13 -10.86
C ASP A 67 -13.78 -0.26 -12.35
N SER A 68 -13.82 -1.57 -12.63
CA SER A 68 -13.82 -2.13 -14.00
C SER A 68 -12.59 -1.80 -14.85
N LYS A 69 -11.51 -1.28 -14.24
CA LYS A 69 -10.23 -1.03 -14.90
C LYS A 69 -9.17 -2.04 -14.43
N PRO A 70 -8.45 -2.70 -15.35
CA PRO A 70 -7.31 -3.54 -14.98
C PRO A 70 -6.14 -2.66 -14.54
N ILE A 71 -5.50 -3.03 -13.42
CA ILE A 71 -4.26 -2.43 -12.94
C ILE A 71 -3.24 -3.53 -12.62
N SER A 72 -1.99 -3.34 -13.00
CA SER A 72 -0.90 -4.24 -12.61
C SER A 72 -0.33 -3.80 -11.26
N VAL A 73 -0.23 -4.73 -10.31
CA VAL A 73 0.35 -4.50 -8.98
C VAL A 73 1.21 -5.67 -8.56
N PHE A 74 2.31 -5.41 -7.85
CA PHE A 74 3.15 -6.45 -7.26
C PHE A 74 2.60 -6.88 -5.90
N CYS A 75 1.91 -8.01 -5.84
CA CYS A 75 1.43 -8.56 -4.58
C CYS A 75 2.57 -9.29 -3.86
N HIS A 76 2.73 -8.99 -2.57
CA HIS A 76 3.70 -9.68 -1.72
C HIS A 76 3.02 -10.82 -0.97
N MET A 77 3.52 -12.04 -1.15
CA MET A 77 2.97 -13.25 -0.54
C MET A 77 3.93 -13.81 0.52
N GLY A 78 3.37 -14.36 1.59
CA GLY A 78 4.12 -14.95 2.71
C GLY A 78 4.52 -13.94 3.78
N ASP A 79 5.21 -14.41 4.81
CA ASP A 79 5.72 -13.55 5.87
C ASP A 79 7.11 -12.97 5.54
N PHE A 80 7.13 -11.69 5.20
CA PHE A 80 8.34 -10.89 5.00
C PHE A 80 8.58 -9.87 6.14
N GLY A 81 7.92 -10.06 7.29
CA GLY A 81 7.96 -9.13 8.43
C GLY A 81 6.62 -8.46 8.75
N CYS A 82 5.60 -8.68 7.91
CA CYS A 82 4.23 -8.22 8.15
C CYS A 82 3.26 -9.35 8.53
N GLY A 83 3.75 -10.59 8.63
CA GLY A 83 2.93 -11.76 8.89
C GLY A 83 2.31 -12.33 7.63
N ASP A 84 2.05 -13.64 7.66
CA ASP A 84 1.59 -14.45 6.53
C ASP A 84 0.35 -13.90 5.80
N GLY A 85 0.28 -14.20 4.51
CA GLY A 85 -0.84 -13.86 3.63
C GLY A 85 -0.41 -13.07 2.40
N GLY A 86 -1.39 -12.53 1.69
CA GLY A 86 -1.16 -11.62 0.56
C GLY A 86 -1.29 -10.18 1.00
N TRP A 87 -0.29 -9.37 0.66
CA TRP A 87 -0.21 -7.96 0.96
C TRP A 87 -0.24 -7.15 -0.34
N THR A 88 -1.24 -6.27 -0.44
CA THR A 88 -1.47 -5.43 -1.61
C THR A 88 -0.80 -4.08 -1.41
N PRO A 89 0.14 -3.65 -2.29
CA PRO A 89 0.74 -2.33 -2.19
C PRO A 89 -0.27 -1.22 -2.46
N ILE A 90 -0.12 -0.12 -1.74
CA ILE A 90 -0.94 1.09 -1.88
C ILE A 90 -0.09 2.26 -2.35
N MET A 91 1.02 2.50 -1.66
CA MET A 91 1.88 3.65 -1.90
C MET A 91 3.34 3.29 -1.63
N LYS A 92 4.22 3.97 -2.37
CA LYS A 92 5.66 3.99 -2.15
C LYS A 92 6.11 5.44 -2.10
N ILE A 93 6.83 5.81 -1.04
CA ILE A 93 7.15 7.22 -0.72
C ILE A 93 8.65 7.35 -0.61
N ASN A 94 9.25 8.24 -1.40
CA ASN A 94 10.68 8.49 -1.29
C ASN A 94 10.89 9.68 -0.35
N GLY A 95 11.47 9.43 0.82
CA GLY A 95 11.69 10.45 1.84
C GLY A 95 12.52 11.64 1.39
N ASN A 96 13.32 11.51 0.33
CA ASN A 96 14.11 12.61 -0.25
C ASN A 96 13.34 13.45 -1.28
N LYS A 97 12.05 13.18 -1.49
CA LYS A 97 11.18 13.91 -2.42
C LYS A 97 9.98 14.47 -1.70
N GLN A 98 9.44 15.58 -2.21
CA GLN A 98 8.27 16.25 -1.65
C GLN A 98 6.93 15.75 -2.20
N THR A 99 6.93 14.76 -3.11
CA THR A 99 5.71 14.27 -3.80
C THR A 99 4.57 13.97 -2.82
N PHE A 100 4.88 13.28 -1.73
CA PHE A 100 3.90 12.87 -0.72
C PHE A 100 4.05 13.62 0.60
N HIS A 101 4.47 14.89 0.55
CA HIS A 101 4.50 15.77 1.71
C HIS A 101 3.17 15.77 2.47
N TYR A 102 3.20 16.04 3.78
CA TYR A 102 1.99 16.00 4.62
C TYR A 102 0.80 16.75 3.99
N HIS A 103 1.04 17.93 3.41
CA HIS A 103 0.00 18.76 2.78
C HIS A 103 -0.35 18.39 1.32
N SER A 104 0.36 17.43 0.72
CA SER A 104 0.14 17.00 -0.66
C SER A 104 -1.32 16.62 -0.92
N SER A 105 -1.87 17.03 -2.07
CA SER A 105 -3.24 16.68 -2.45
C SER A 105 -3.41 15.17 -2.62
N PHE A 106 -2.31 14.45 -2.94
CA PHE A 106 -2.33 13.00 -3.12
C PHE A 106 -2.87 12.24 -1.92
N TRP A 107 -2.83 12.79 -0.71
CA TRP A 107 -3.44 12.16 0.47
C TRP A 107 -4.97 12.26 0.49
N ARG A 108 -5.54 13.24 -0.21
CA ARG A 108 -6.96 13.63 -0.15
C ARG A 108 -7.70 13.47 -1.46
N ASP A 109 -7.00 13.18 -2.55
CA ASP A 109 -7.58 12.93 -3.87
C ASP A 109 -7.54 11.45 -4.27
N LYS A 110 -8.23 11.12 -5.37
CA LYS A 110 -8.17 9.80 -6.02
C LYS A 110 -7.31 9.86 -7.29
N ALA A 111 -6.30 10.74 -7.32
CA ALA A 111 -5.35 10.80 -8.41
C ALA A 111 -4.32 9.68 -8.29
N GLU A 112 -3.96 9.10 -9.42
CA GLU A 112 -2.91 8.10 -9.59
C GLU A 112 -1.55 8.79 -9.69
N TYR A 113 -0.49 8.12 -9.23
CA TYR A 113 0.88 8.60 -9.43
C TYR A 113 1.81 7.43 -9.76
N ASN A 114 2.50 7.51 -10.89
CA ASN A 114 3.49 6.54 -11.35
C ASN A 114 3.06 5.06 -11.16
N LEU A 115 2.05 4.61 -11.91
CA LEU A 115 1.51 3.24 -11.79
C LEU A 115 2.56 2.16 -12.07
N ILE A 116 3.55 2.45 -12.93
CA ILE A 116 4.65 1.52 -13.25
C ILE A 116 5.45 1.20 -11.98
N GLY A 117 5.58 2.16 -11.06
CA GLY A 117 6.20 1.94 -9.76
C GLY A 117 5.46 0.91 -8.89
N GLY A 118 4.20 0.58 -9.19
CA GLY A 118 3.45 -0.47 -8.51
C GLY A 118 3.71 -1.89 -9.01
N MET A 119 4.39 -2.05 -10.15
CA MET A 119 4.60 -3.36 -10.80
C MET A 119 5.79 -4.14 -10.23
N ASN A 120 6.61 -3.49 -9.41
CA ASN A 120 7.77 -4.10 -8.76
C ASN A 120 7.58 -4.15 -7.23
N GLY A 121 8.35 -5.01 -6.56
CA GLY A 121 8.36 -5.13 -5.09
C GLY A 121 9.00 -3.93 -4.38
N PHE A 122 9.93 -4.16 -3.45
CA PHE A 122 10.52 -3.10 -2.62
C PHE A 122 11.65 -2.31 -3.32
N ASP A 123 11.33 -1.68 -4.45
CA ASP A 123 12.22 -0.79 -5.21
C ASP A 123 12.19 0.67 -4.69
N SER A 124 12.84 1.60 -5.39
CA SER A 124 12.94 3.02 -5.00
C SER A 124 11.99 3.94 -5.78
N GLN A 125 11.05 3.37 -6.56
CA GLN A 125 10.13 4.18 -7.36
C GLN A 125 8.92 4.58 -6.52
N GLU A 126 8.63 5.87 -6.47
CA GLU A 126 7.41 6.38 -5.84
C GLU A 126 6.18 5.91 -6.60
N THR A 127 5.09 5.62 -5.89
CA THR A 127 3.82 5.28 -6.53
C THR A 127 2.64 5.60 -5.61
N LYS A 128 1.50 5.90 -6.22
CA LYS A 128 0.18 5.90 -5.57
C LYS A 128 -0.78 5.15 -6.48
N LEU A 129 -1.25 4.01 -5.99
CA LEU A 129 -2.08 3.08 -6.75
C LEU A 129 -3.57 3.27 -6.43
N PRO A 130 -4.49 2.87 -7.33
CA PRO A 130 -5.93 2.88 -7.05
C PRO A 130 -6.36 2.03 -5.85
N THR A 131 -5.54 1.07 -5.42
CA THR A 131 -5.70 0.34 -4.16
C THR A 131 -5.74 1.26 -2.94
N TYR A 132 -5.20 2.48 -3.02
CA TYR A 132 -5.32 3.51 -1.98
C TYR A 132 -6.76 3.84 -1.60
N TRP A 133 -7.67 3.89 -2.58
CA TRP A 133 -9.08 4.24 -2.37
C TRP A 133 -10.07 3.09 -2.62
N ASN A 134 -9.65 2.02 -3.29
CA ASN A 134 -10.53 0.89 -3.69
C ASN A 134 -10.28 -0.43 -2.94
N THR A 135 -9.38 -0.47 -1.96
CA THR A 135 -9.05 -1.71 -1.24
C THR A 135 -9.45 -1.61 0.23
N SER A 136 -10.46 -2.38 0.63
CA SER A 136 -10.80 -2.58 2.05
C SER A 136 -9.78 -3.48 2.72
N PHE A 137 -9.49 -3.23 3.99
CA PHE A 137 -8.49 -3.99 4.73
C PHE A 137 -8.80 -4.09 6.22
N SER A 138 -8.07 -4.97 6.88
CA SER A 138 -8.07 -5.20 8.33
C SER A 138 -6.72 -4.90 8.98
N LYS A 139 -5.63 -4.87 8.19
CA LYS A 139 -4.28 -4.55 8.64
C LYS A 139 -3.55 -3.65 7.63
N VAL A 140 -2.70 -2.79 8.16
CA VAL A 140 -1.76 -1.97 7.38
C VAL A 140 -0.34 -2.42 7.73
N CYS A 141 0.46 -2.71 6.72
CA CYS A 141 1.88 -3.02 6.82
C CYS A 141 2.65 -1.79 6.37
N LEU A 142 3.52 -1.31 7.24
CA LEU A 142 4.37 -0.15 6.99
C LEU A 142 5.81 -0.64 6.92
N GLY A 143 6.50 -0.36 5.82
CA GLY A 143 7.90 -0.68 5.63
C GLY A 143 8.73 0.56 5.45
N MET A 144 9.92 0.60 6.05
CA MET A 144 10.93 1.62 5.76
C MET A 144 12.23 0.93 5.36
N ARG A 145 12.84 1.42 4.27
CA ARG A 145 14.21 1.07 3.90
C ARG A 145 15.15 2.23 4.17
N VAL A 146 16.10 2.02 5.06
CA VAL A 146 17.20 2.92 5.39
C VAL A 146 18.51 2.22 5.03
N GLY A 147 19.24 2.75 4.06
CA GLY A 147 20.39 2.06 3.46
C GLY A 147 19.98 0.68 2.91
N TYR A 148 20.61 -0.38 3.42
CA TYR A 148 20.30 -1.77 3.05
C TYR A 148 19.27 -2.44 3.96
N GLN A 149 18.88 -1.80 5.06
CA GLN A 149 17.96 -2.36 6.05
C GLN A 149 16.52 -2.05 5.63
N LEU A 150 15.72 -3.09 5.40
CA LEU A 150 14.30 -2.98 5.15
C LEU A 150 13.55 -3.60 6.33
N LYS A 151 12.79 -2.78 7.05
CA LYS A 151 12.09 -3.18 8.28
C LYS A 151 10.62 -2.84 8.19
N PHE A 152 9.82 -3.59 8.94
CA PHE A 152 8.37 -3.53 8.85
C PHE A 152 7.71 -3.49 10.22
N ILE A 153 6.56 -2.83 10.29
CA ILE A 153 5.61 -2.89 11.41
C ILE A 153 4.19 -3.08 10.87
N VAL A 154 3.29 -3.57 11.73
CA VAL A 154 1.90 -3.83 11.37
C VAL A 154 0.95 -3.09 12.30
N ILE A 155 0.00 -2.36 11.71
CA ILE A 155 -1.13 -1.74 12.40
C ILE A 155 -2.37 -2.60 12.17
N ASN A 156 -3.02 -3.03 13.26
CA ASN A 156 -4.34 -3.66 13.19
C ASN A 156 -5.42 -2.57 13.12
N LYS A 157 -5.92 -2.29 11.91
CA LYS A 157 -6.95 -1.27 11.66
C LYS A 157 -7.85 -1.70 10.51
N ARG A 158 -9.15 -1.76 10.76
CA ARG A 158 -10.16 -2.00 9.71
C ARG A 158 -10.62 -0.70 9.08
N ALA A 159 -10.67 -0.65 7.75
CA ALA A 159 -11.24 0.46 6.98
C ALA A 159 -11.68 0.01 5.58
N SER A 160 -12.53 0.80 4.93
CA SER A 160 -12.92 0.56 3.54
C SER A 160 -11.82 0.91 2.54
N SER A 161 -10.90 1.81 2.91
CA SER A 161 -9.66 2.13 2.18
C SER A 161 -8.76 3.06 2.99
N LEU A 162 -7.51 3.26 2.55
CA LEU A 162 -6.60 4.17 3.25
C LEU A 162 -7.03 5.62 3.03
N TYR A 163 -7.57 5.92 1.84
CA TYR A 163 -8.26 7.17 1.55
C TYR A 163 -9.32 7.50 2.62
N SER A 164 -10.16 6.53 3.02
CA SER A 164 -11.21 6.76 4.03
C SER A 164 -10.68 7.08 5.44
N LEU A 165 -9.43 6.72 5.74
CA LEU A 165 -8.77 7.02 7.01
C LEU A 165 -7.98 8.33 6.99
N ILE A 166 -7.53 8.78 5.82
CA ILE A 166 -6.61 9.91 5.70
C ILE A 166 -7.32 11.17 5.17
N ALA A 167 -8.18 11.03 4.16
CA ALA A 167 -8.60 12.13 3.30
C ALA A 167 -9.39 13.23 4.03
N ASP A 168 -10.10 12.89 5.11
CA ASP A 168 -10.85 13.86 5.92
C ASP A 168 -9.97 14.69 6.87
N GLY A 169 -8.68 14.39 6.94
CA GLY A 169 -7.71 15.10 7.79
C GLY A 169 -7.90 14.87 9.30
N GLN A 170 -8.85 14.01 9.71
CA GLN A 170 -9.12 13.79 11.12
C GLN A 170 -8.02 12.94 11.76
N TYR A 171 -7.55 13.37 12.92
CA TYR A 171 -6.61 12.59 13.72
C TYR A 171 -7.27 11.30 14.23
N ARG A 172 -6.58 10.18 14.06
CA ARG A 172 -7.03 8.88 14.59
C ARG A 172 -5.88 8.21 15.31
N LYS A 173 -5.96 8.23 16.64
CA LYS A 173 -4.98 7.58 17.52
C LYS A 173 -4.82 6.09 17.20
N ILE A 174 -3.58 5.61 17.27
CA ILE A 174 -3.26 4.20 17.42
C ILE A 174 -2.46 3.99 18.73
N SER A 175 -2.15 2.75 19.07
CA SER A 175 -1.38 2.43 20.29
C SER A 175 -0.34 1.35 20.00
N LEU A 176 0.61 1.62 19.10
CA LEU A 176 1.74 0.73 18.84
C LEU A 176 2.87 0.93 19.83
N GLY A 177 3.02 2.14 20.35
CA GLY A 177 4.11 2.55 21.23
C GLY A 177 5.38 2.96 20.47
N ARG A 178 6.11 3.89 21.07
CA ARG A 178 7.37 4.48 20.57
C ARG A 178 8.36 3.43 20.06
N GLY A 179 8.64 2.40 20.88
CA GLY A 179 9.61 1.36 20.54
C GLY A 179 9.29 0.65 19.22
N THR A 180 8.00 0.42 18.94
CA THR A 180 7.54 -0.18 17.68
C THR A 180 7.87 0.74 16.50
N TRP A 181 7.59 2.04 16.59
CA TRP A 181 7.94 3.01 15.54
C TRP A 181 9.45 3.10 15.32
N SER A 182 10.25 3.11 16.38
CA SER A 182 11.71 3.11 16.31
C SER A 182 12.27 1.89 15.57
N THR A 183 11.58 0.74 15.60
CA THR A 183 12.04 -0.45 14.86
C THR A 183 12.15 -0.23 13.36
N LEU A 184 11.33 0.66 12.76
CA LEU A 184 11.39 0.97 11.33
C LEU A 184 12.74 1.56 10.91
N ILE A 185 13.39 2.29 11.81
CA ILE A 185 14.67 2.95 11.58
C ILE A 185 15.81 2.05 12.09
N GLY A 186 15.69 1.53 13.31
CA GLY A 186 16.68 0.68 13.95
C GLY A 186 17.37 1.33 15.14
N SER A 187 18.65 1.00 15.33
CA SER A 187 19.44 1.49 16.47
C SER A 187 19.70 3.00 16.43
N GLU A 188 19.60 3.61 15.24
CA GLU A 188 19.78 5.07 15.06
C GLU A 188 18.46 5.84 15.19
N ALA A 189 17.36 5.18 15.55
CA ALA A 189 16.08 5.83 15.76
C ALA A 189 16.17 6.82 16.93
N SER A 190 15.70 8.04 16.72
CA SER A 190 15.67 9.07 17.76
C SER A 190 14.33 9.78 17.77
N LEU A 191 13.79 10.02 18.96
CA LEU A 191 12.59 10.79 19.19
C LEU A 191 12.82 11.58 20.49
N GLN A 192 12.07 12.64 20.71
CA GLN A 192 12.05 13.32 22.01
C GLN A 192 11.15 12.57 23.00
N PRO A 193 11.40 12.62 24.32
CA PRO A 193 10.87 11.62 25.26
C PRO A 193 9.34 11.62 25.48
N HIS A 194 8.66 12.74 25.21
CA HIS A 194 7.27 13.00 25.60
C HIS A 194 6.34 13.26 24.40
N CYS A 195 5.09 13.68 24.65
CA CYS A 195 3.95 13.73 23.72
C CYS A 195 3.53 12.37 23.12
N ASN A 196 4.41 11.73 22.35
CA ASN A 196 4.21 10.43 21.70
C ASN A 196 2.85 10.30 20.98
N MET A 197 2.44 11.34 20.24
CA MET A 197 1.18 11.35 19.51
C MET A 197 1.32 10.51 18.24
N GLU A 198 0.80 9.28 18.30
CA GLU A 198 0.86 8.30 17.22
C GLU A 198 -0.50 8.04 16.55
N GLY A 199 -0.48 7.86 15.22
CA GLY A 199 -1.67 7.48 14.47
C GLY A 199 -1.73 8.02 13.07
N PHE A 200 -2.96 8.20 12.60
CA PHE A 200 -3.26 8.78 11.30
C PHE A 200 -3.52 10.28 11.44
N ASN A 201 -2.97 11.09 10.53
CA ASN A 201 -3.07 12.55 10.52
C ASN A 201 -2.66 13.17 11.88
N ALA A 202 -1.53 12.75 12.43
CA ALA A 202 -0.99 13.39 13.61
C ALA A 202 -0.27 14.68 13.18
N LEU A 203 -0.77 15.81 13.67
CA LEU A 203 -0.16 17.11 13.50
C LEU A 203 -0.17 17.86 14.82
N GLU A 204 0.87 18.67 15.02
CA GLU A 204 0.89 19.76 15.98
C GLU A 204 0.09 20.97 15.39
N LYS A 205 -0.48 21.82 16.25
CA LYS A 205 -1.38 22.93 15.84
C LYS A 205 -0.70 24.04 15.04
N ASN A 206 0.59 24.27 15.23
CA ASN A 206 1.40 25.30 14.60
C ASN A 206 2.27 24.78 13.44
N GLY A 207 2.27 23.46 13.20
CA GLY A 207 2.95 22.83 12.06
C GLY A 207 4.42 22.47 12.31
N SER A 208 4.84 22.24 13.56
CA SER A 208 6.20 21.74 13.86
C SER A 208 6.41 20.34 13.28
N SER A 209 6.02 19.26 13.95
CA SER A 209 6.09 17.92 13.35
C SER A 209 4.72 17.44 12.89
N MET A 210 4.67 16.91 11.65
CA MET A 210 3.44 16.37 11.06
C MET A 210 3.71 15.03 10.40
N VAL A 211 2.77 14.09 10.53
CA VAL A 211 2.83 12.76 9.92
C VAL A 211 1.43 12.29 9.50
N ARG A 212 1.32 11.78 8.27
CA ARG A 212 0.05 11.15 7.81
C ARG A 212 -0.16 9.80 8.47
N ILE A 213 0.91 9.03 8.63
CA ILE A 213 0.92 7.79 9.39
C ILE A 213 2.25 7.75 10.14
N GLY A 214 2.22 7.83 11.46
CA GLY A 214 3.47 7.95 12.22
C GLY A 214 3.27 8.28 13.68
N ILE A 215 4.37 8.69 14.30
CA ILE A 215 4.45 9.26 15.63
C ILE A 215 5.15 10.62 15.56
N ILE A 216 4.63 11.59 16.30
CA ILE A 216 5.33 12.83 16.64
C ILE A 216 5.60 12.86 18.13
N ALA A 217 6.73 13.42 18.53
CA ALA A 217 7.13 13.48 19.93
C ALA A 217 7.80 14.82 20.25
N ASN A 218 7.83 15.14 21.53
CA ASN A 218 8.23 16.43 22.07
C ASN A 218 9.10 16.23 23.33
N GLN A 219 9.89 17.22 23.72
CA GLN A 219 10.61 17.24 25.00
C GLN A 219 9.70 17.70 26.14
N GLU A 220 8.62 18.42 25.84
CA GLU A 220 7.57 18.73 26.81
C GLU A 220 6.47 17.67 26.85
N ASN A 221 5.74 17.60 27.97
CA ASN A 221 4.62 16.67 28.13
C ASN A 221 3.44 16.93 27.18
N ASP A 222 3.35 18.15 26.65
CA ASP A 222 2.33 18.53 25.68
C ASP A 222 2.78 18.31 24.23
N CYS A 223 1.82 18.37 23.31
CA CYS A 223 2.04 18.20 21.88
C CYS A 223 1.89 19.52 21.14
N ASN A 224 2.46 20.63 21.64
CA ASN A 224 2.36 21.95 21.02
C ASN A 224 3.66 22.43 20.34
N SER A 225 4.78 21.71 20.50
CA SER A 225 6.08 22.08 19.93
C SER A 225 6.90 20.88 19.47
N CYS A 226 6.25 19.80 19.01
CA CYS A 226 6.93 18.55 18.65
C CYS A 226 8.08 18.76 17.66
N ASP A 227 9.32 18.46 18.08
CA ASP A 227 10.54 18.61 17.29
C ASP A 227 11.12 17.27 16.81
N SER A 228 10.33 16.20 16.93
CA SER A 228 10.70 14.88 16.43
C SER A 228 9.54 14.08 15.89
N ARG A 229 9.84 13.21 14.92
CA ARG A 229 8.86 12.35 14.25
C ARG A 229 9.50 11.13 13.61
N ILE A 230 8.70 10.08 13.47
CA ILE A 230 8.94 8.93 12.59
C ILE A 230 7.65 8.67 11.81
N GLY A 231 7.71 8.63 10.47
CA GLY A 231 6.50 8.28 9.74
C GLY A 231 6.55 8.42 8.22
N PHE A 232 5.34 8.41 7.66
CA PHE A 232 5.02 8.48 6.25
C PHE A 232 4.16 9.70 6.00
N GLY A 233 4.39 10.38 4.88
CA GLY A 233 3.77 11.66 4.59
C GLY A 233 4.10 12.70 5.64
N THR A 234 5.40 12.86 5.90
CA THR A 234 5.92 13.78 6.91
C THR A 234 6.02 15.21 6.41
N GLY A 235 6.25 16.14 7.34
CA GLY A 235 6.45 17.56 7.07
C GLY A 235 6.70 18.36 8.35
N GLY A 236 7.03 19.63 8.16
CA GLY A 236 7.29 20.64 9.17
C GLY A 236 8.69 20.57 9.82
N TYR A 237 8.91 21.37 10.86
CA TYR A 237 10.12 21.35 11.69
C TYR A 237 10.46 19.93 12.21
N PRO A 238 11.74 19.52 12.27
CA PRO A 238 12.95 20.32 12.02
C PRO A 238 13.38 20.46 10.57
N ASP A 239 12.78 19.72 9.64
CA ASP A 239 13.02 19.82 8.20
C ASP A 239 11.75 19.54 7.41
N ASP A 240 11.21 20.53 6.70
CA ASP A 240 9.96 20.44 5.94
C ASP A 240 10.13 19.75 4.57
N SER A 241 11.35 19.38 4.18
CA SER A 241 11.64 18.87 2.83
C SER A 241 11.44 17.36 2.65
N ASN A 242 11.38 16.60 3.74
CA ASN A 242 11.32 15.14 3.72
C ASN A 242 9.93 14.58 4.01
N THR A 243 9.61 13.44 3.39
CA THR A 243 8.23 12.89 3.36
C THR A 243 8.09 11.48 3.92
N CYS A 244 9.21 10.82 4.20
CA CYS A 244 9.27 9.55 4.91
C CYS A 244 10.63 9.49 5.62
N SER A 245 10.62 9.63 6.95
CA SER A 245 11.83 9.92 7.68
C SER A 245 11.71 9.64 9.17
N ASN A 246 12.87 9.69 9.83
CA ASN A 246 13.02 10.03 11.22
C ASN A 246 13.74 11.37 11.34
N GLU A 247 13.04 12.37 11.84
CA GLU A 247 13.61 13.63 12.25
C GLU A 247 13.59 13.74 13.77
N ALA A 248 14.66 14.26 14.35
CA ALA A 248 14.70 14.59 15.77
C ALA A 248 15.67 15.74 16.03
N LYS A 249 15.24 16.71 16.83
CA LYS A 249 16.08 17.74 17.42
C LYS A 249 15.76 17.91 18.90
N HIS A 250 16.59 18.69 19.60
CA HIS A 250 16.36 19.17 20.98
C HIS A 250 16.15 18.04 21.99
N GLU A 251 17.24 17.51 22.54
CA GLU A 251 17.21 16.52 23.64
C GLU A 251 16.46 15.21 23.28
N ALA A 252 16.65 14.74 22.05
CA ALA A 252 16.12 13.45 21.62
C ALA A 252 16.98 12.27 22.14
N ASP A 253 16.36 11.09 22.28
CA ASP A 253 16.94 9.90 22.93
C ASP A 253 18.34 9.52 22.41
N ASP A 254 18.54 9.55 21.09
CA ASP A 254 19.81 9.22 20.43
C ASP A 254 20.42 10.45 19.73
N GLY A 255 20.15 11.63 20.29
CA GLY A 255 20.57 12.92 19.75
C GLY A 255 19.84 13.33 18.47
N ASP A 256 20.33 14.40 17.86
CA ASP A 256 19.74 14.96 16.64
C ASP A 256 19.91 14.00 15.45
N LYS A 257 18.81 13.77 14.72
CA LYS A 257 18.79 12.86 13.57
C LYS A 257 18.09 13.50 12.38
N HIS A 258 18.62 13.19 11.21
CA HIS A 258 18.03 13.46 9.91
C HIS A 258 18.19 12.18 9.05
N ILE A 259 17.20 11.29 9.11
CA ILE A 259 17.24 10.00 8.43
C ILE A 259 16.06 9.91 7.47
N THR A 260 16.33 9.96 6.17
CA THR A 260 15.31 9.72 5.15
C THR A 260 15.22 8.23 4.81
N ALA A 261 14.02 7.78 4.47
CA ALA A 261 13.74 6.39 4.13
C ALA A 261 12.97 6.27 2.81
N MET A 262 13.09 5.11 2.16
CA MET A 262 12.08 4.68 1.19
C MET A 262 10.94 3.99 1.96
N GLY A 263 9.76 4.58 1.93
CA GLY A 263 8.57 4.08 2.61
C GLY A 263 7.69 3.21 1.72
N TYR A 264 7.12 2.15 2.29
CA TYR A 264 6.19 1.23 1.65
C TYR A 264 4.93 1.10 2.50
N ILE A 265 3.76 1.24 1.88
CA ILE A 265 2.47 1.06 2.55
C ILE A 265 1.71 -0.04 1.82
N LEU A 266 1.38 -1.11 2.54
CA LEU A 266 0.64 -2.27 2.04
C LEU A 266 -0.54 -2.59 2.96
N VAL A 267 -1.54 -3.27 2.43
CA VAL A 267 -2.74 -3.66 3.20
C VAL A 267 -3.18 -5.10 2.95
N LYS A 268 -3.92 -5.66 3.91
CA LYS A 268 -4.63 -6.93 3.79
C LYS A 268 -5.90 -7.02 4.62
#